data_AF-A0A2N3NIQ5-F1
#
_entry.id   AF-A0A2N3NIQ5-F1
#
_cell.length_a   1.000
_cell.length_b   1.000
_cell.length_c   1.000
_cell.angle_alpha   90.00
_cell.angle_beta   90.00
_cell.angle_gamma   90.00
#
_symmetry.space_group_name_H-M   'P 1'
#
loop_
_entity.id
_entity.type
_entity.pdbx_description
1 polymer ?
#
loop_
_entity_poly.entity_id
_entity_poly.type
_entity_poly.pdbx_seq_one_letter_code
_entity_poly.pdbx_strand_id
1 'polypeptide(L)' 'MNQKISEYAREKMWARIHLLPVLQAEEDRDQVRRYLADQAREKELLGENMSVYNTDRFVRPTFAATPGNISK' A
#
# COMPACT_ATOMS: atom_id res chain seq x y z
N MET A 1 12.49 22.70 -30.54
CA MET A 1 12.13 21.28 -30.28
C MET A 1 12.04 20.97 -28.78
N ASN A 2 12.97 21.46 -27.94
CA ASN A 2 13.02 21.15 -26.49
C ASN A 2 11.88 21.71 -25.62
N GLN A 3 11.29 22.86 -25.96
CA GLN A 3 10.21 23.47 -25.16
C GLN A 3 8.93 22.62 -25.16
N LYS A 4 8.55 22.06 -26.32
CA LYS A 4 7.35 21.22 -26.45
C LYS A 4 7.42 19.96 -25.56
N ILE A 5 8.60 19.36 -25.46
CA ILE A 5 8.85 18.19 -24.60
C ILE A 5 8.74 18.59 -23.11
N SER A 6 9.25 19.77 -22.74
CA SER A 6 9.15 20.29 -21.38
C SER A 6 7.69 20.55 -20.97
N GLU A 7 6.88 21.14 -21.85
CA GLU A 7 5.47 21.39 -21.56
C GLU A 7 4.66 20.08 -21.47
N TYR A 8 4.93 19.09 -22.32
CA TYR A 8 4.31 17.75 -22.18
C TYR A 8 4.69 17.04 -20.88
N ALA A 9 5.94 17.16 -20.45
CA ALA A 9 6.37 16.61 -19.16
C ALA A 9 5.68 17.32 -17.98
N ARG A 10 5.52 18.65 -18.07
CA ARG A 10 4.78 19.44 -17.07
C ARG A 10 3.32 19.01 -17.02
N GLU A 11 2.63 18.94 -18.15
CA GLU A 11 1.24 18.47 -18.23
C GLU A 11 1.07 17.08 -17.60
N LYS A 12 1.95 16.13 -17.95
CA LYS A 12 1.98 14.79 -17.34
C LYS A 12 2.17 14.83 -15.82
N MET A 13 3.04 15.71 -15.33
CA MET A 13 3.28 15.86 -13.89
C MET A 13 2.08 16.47 -13.17
N TRP A 14 1.46 17.51 -13.73
CA TRP A 14 0.25 18.10 -13.16
C TRP A 14 -0.91 17.12 -13.13
N ALA A 15 -1.12 16.35 -14.21
CA ALA A 15 -2.12 15.29 -14.20
C ALA A 15 -1.88 14.29 -13.06
N ARG A 16 -0.62 13.88 -12.84
CA ARG A 16 -0.26 12.98 -11.74
C ARG A 16 -0.51 13.60 -10.37
N ILE A 17 -0.13 14.85 -10.13
CA ILE A 17 -0.31 15.53 -8.83
C ILE A 17 -1.78 15.55 -8.42
N HIS A 18 -2.70 15.77 -9.37
CA HIS A 18 -4.13 15.81 -9.07
C HIS A 18 -4.76 14.42 -8.89
N LEU A 19 -4.21 13.39 -9.54
CA LEU A 19 -4.71 12.02 -9.44
C LEU A 19 -4.08 11.24 -8.26
N LEU A 20 -2.88 11.61 -7.83
CA LEU A 20 -2.16 10.90 -6.78
C LEU A 20 -2.94 10.82 -5.45
N PRO A 21 -3.62 11.86 -4.97
CA PRO A 21 -4.38 11.77 -3.72
C PRO A 21 -5.47 10.69 -3.74
N VAL A 22 -6.22 10.55 -4.84
CA VAL A 22 -7.27 9.52 -4.92
C VAL A 22 -6.65 8.12 -5.02
N LEU A 23 -5.59 7.96 -5.80
CA LEU A 23 -4.90 6.67 -5.92
C LEU A 23 -4.27 6.23 -4.59
N GLN A 24 -3.63 7.17 -3.88
CA GLN A 24 -3.03 6.90 -2.57
C GLN A 24 -4.09 6.54 -1.54
N ALA A 25 -5.24 7.21 -1.55
CA ALA A 25 -6.34 6.90 -0.63
C ALA A 25 -6.92 5.50 -0.88
N GLU A 26 -7.09 5.09 -2.14
CA GLU A 26 -7.54 3.73 -2.46
C GLU A 26 -6.51 2.67 -2.06
N GLU A 27 -5.22 2.93 -2.29
CA GLU A 27 -4.15 2.04 -1.85
C GLU A 27 -4.13 1.91 -0.32
N ASP A 28 -4.16 3.02 0.42
CA ASP A 28 -4.13 3.00 1.89
C ASP A 28 -5.33 2.25 2.48
N ARG A 29 -6.53 2.34 1.87
CA ARG A 29 -7.70 1.55 2.26
C ARG A 29 -7.47 0.05 2.08
N ASP A 30 -6.92 -0.38 0.93
CA ASP A 30 -6.65 -1.80 0.70
C ASP A 30 -5.53 -2.31 1.62
N GLN A 31 -4.52 -1.50 1.90
CA GLN A 31 -3.45 -1.85 2.84
C GLN A 31 -3.98 -2.06 4.26
N VAL A 32 -4.83 -1.14 4.76
CA VAL A 32 -5.48 -1.31 6.08
C VAL A 32 -6.32 -2.58 6.12
N ARG A 33 -7.08 -2.86 5.05
CA ARG A 33 -7.90 -4.07 4.95
C ARG A 33 -7.06 -5.34 5.07
N ARG A 34 -5.93 -5.41 4.35
CA ARG A 34 -5.01 -6.56 4.41
C ARG A 34 -4.36 -6.69 5.79
N TYR A 35 -3.88 -5.59 6.34
CA TYR A 35 -3.24 -5.54 7.66
C TYR A 35 -4.17 -6.06 8.77
N LEU A 36 -5.42 -5.57 8.82
CA LEU A 36 -6.37 -6.03 9.82
C LEU A 36 -6.76 -7.50 9.65
N ALA A 37 -6.85 -7.98 8.41
CA ALA A 37 -7.08 -9.40 8.12
C ALA A 37 -5.89 -10.27 8.58
N ASP A 38 -4.65 -9.81 8.36
CA ASP A 38 -3.44 -10.48 8.83
C ASP A 38 -3.39 -10.56 10.35
N GLN A 39 -3.67 -9.45 11.04
CA GLN A 39 -3.75 -9.42 12.51
C GLN A 39 -4.84 -10.35 13.05
N ALA A 40 -6.02 -10.38 12.42
CA ALA A 40 -7.08 -11.28 12.85
C ALA A 40 -6.64 -12.76 12.75
N ARG A 41 -5.96 -13.13 11.65
CA ARG A 41 -5.42 -14.49 11.47
C ARG A 41 -4.28 -14.80 12.43
N GLU A 42 -3.37 -13.86 12.67
CA GLU A 42 -2.28 -14.02 13.63
C GLU A 42 -2.84 -14.29 15.03
N LYS A 43 -3.82 -13.48 15.46
CA LYS A 43 -4.49 -13.66 16.74
C LYS A 43 -5.23 -14.99 16.85
N GLU A 44 -5.87 -15.47 15.78
CA GLU A 44 -6.53 -16.78 15.76
C GLU A 44 -5.55 -17.94 15.92
N LEU A 45 -4.37 -17.85 15.28
CA LEU A 45 -3.37 -18.92 15.27
C LEU A 45 -2.44 -18.89 16.49
N LEU A 46 -2.09 -17.71 16.99
CA LEU A 46 -1.06 -17.50 18.01
C LEU A 46 -1.61 -16.94 19.33
N GLY A 47 -2.88 -16.53 19.38
CA GLY A 47 -3.57 -16.00 20.54
C GLY A 47 -3.47 -14.49 20.73
N GLU A 48 -2.34 -13.89 20.35
CA GLU A 48 -2.09 -12.44 20.42
C GLU A 48 -1.31 -11.92 19.20
N ASN A 49 -1.37 -10.61 18.95
CA ASN A 49 -0.57 -9.96 17.92
C ASN A 49 0.77 -9.51 18.50
N MET A 50 1.89 -9.80 17.81
CA MET A 50 3.21 -9.41 18.29
C MET A 50 3.85 -8.32 17.43
N SER A 51 4.32 -7.24 18.06
CA SER A 51 5.15 -6.24 17.37
C SER A 51 6.61 -6.65 17.39
N VAL A 52 7.24 -6.67 16.21
CA VAL A 52 8.70 -6.90 16.07
C VAL A 52 9.50 -5.63 16.44
N TYR A 53 8.88 -4.45 16.32
CA TYR A 53 9.55 -3.17 16.53
C TYR A 53 9.28 -2.62 17.93
N ASN A 54 10.32 -2.06 18.55
CA ASN A 54 10.28 -1.45 19.89
C ASN A 54 9.79 0.02 19.89
N THR A 55 9.01 0.42 18.89
CA THR A 55 8.49 1.80 18.74
C THR A 55 7.02 1.77 18.34
N ASP A 56 6.26 2.77 18.76
CA ASP A 56 4.83 2.89 18.46
C ASP A 56 4.52 3.35 17.02
N ARG A 57 5.55 3.48 16.17
CA ARG A 57 5.38 3.89 14.79
C ARG A 57 4.81 2.71 13.99
N PHE A 58 3.77 2.99 13.20
CA PHE A 58 3.27 2.04 12.21
C PHE A 58 4.33 1.77 11.13
N VAL A 59 4.65 0.50 10.93
CA VAL A 59 5.54 0.02 9.87
C VAL A 59 4.71 -0.85 8.93
N ARG A 60 4.71 -0.52 7.63
CA ARG A 60 4.01 -1.30 6.60
C ARG A 60 4.64 -2.70 6.49
N PRO A 61 3.85 -3.79 6.49
CA PRO A 61 4.39 -5.12 6.25
C PRO A 61 5.03 -5.24 4.86
N THR A 62 6.24 -5.79 4.80
CA THR A 62 6.98 -5.97 3.52
C THR A 62 6.43 -7.13 2.69
N PHE A 63 5.92 -8.17 3.36
CA PHE A 63 5.41 -9.38 2.74
C PHE A 63 3.94 -9.56 3.09
N ALA A 64 3.14 -9.97 2.12
CA ALA A 64 1.75 -10.33 2.30
C ALA A 64 1.57 -11.83 2.03
N ALA A 65 0.69 -12.48 2.80
CA ALA A 65 0.38 -13.88 2.56
C ALA A 65 -0.39 -14.04 1.24
N THR A 66 0.26 -14.60 0.23
CA THR A 66 -0.37 -15.03 -1.03
C THR A 66 -0.80 -16.48 -0.96
N PRO A 67 -1.95 -16.86 -1.56
CA PRO A 67 -2.38 -18.25 -1.60
C PRO A 67 -1.37 -19.09 -2.39
N GLY A 68 -1.03 -20.28 -1.86
CA GLY A 68 -0.06 -21.17 -2.48
C GLY A 68 -0.52 -21.76 -3.82
N ASN A 69 -1.83 -21.93 -4.01
CA ASN A 69 -2.44 -22.37 -5.25
C ASN A 69 -3.41 -21.31 -5.75
N ILE A 70 -3.16 -20.77 -6.94
CA ILE A 70 -4.08 -19.88 -7.64
C ILE A 70 -5.05 -20.77 -8.41
N SER A 71 -6.35 -20.72 -8.10
CA SER A 71 -7.35 -21.28 -9.02
C SER A 71 -7.27 -20.49 -10.32
N LYS A 72 -6.93 -21.18 -11.40
CA LYS A 72 -7.01 -20.61 -12.75
C LYS A 72 -8.46 -20.32 -13.13
#